data_AF-A0A413SWJ9-F1
#
_entry.id   AF-A0A413SWJ9-F1
#
_cell.length_a   1.000
_cell.length_b   1.000
_cell.length_c   1.000
_cell.angle_alpha   90.00
_cell.angle_beta   90.00
_cell.angle_gamma   90.00
#
_symmetry.space_group_name_H-M   'P 1'
#
loop_
_entity.id
_entity.type
_entity.pdbx_description
1 polymer ?
#
loop_
_entity_poly.entity_id
_entity_poly.type
_entity_poly.pdbx_seq_one_letter_code
_entity_poly.pdbx_strand_id
1 'polypeptide(L)'
;MVVNNHPNFYRVRQLPSIYEVEAKELFHIPISKRGIVKTQRYSIPGYPCLYLGKSIYGCWEEMRRPPMHTCAVSRFQNKVELNFIDLSLPTKEKLKLSIYQELVPLIISCMIPVVNASDTFKPEYIIPQLIFEWFLKNREINGKTIHGIAYTSTHLNDEFYFPDDKFINYAIPVFDVNEKHKYCKKLCSIFQLTKPTTNDIEKLKWAYPVEGWNYPEGEEHKRMFNYDISDFGNLEGRLVDTDNFPLQTIVYK
;
A
#
# COMPACT_ATOMS: atom_id res chain seq x y z
N MET A 1 11.88 -11.52 8.23
CA MET A 1 11.27 -11.54 6.88
C MET A 1 9.86 -12.06 7.03
N VAL A 2 8.88 -11.43 6.39
CA VAL A 2 7.53 -11.98 6.25
C VAL A 2 7.33 -12.37 4.79
N VAL A 3 6.95 -13.63 4.58
CA VAL A 3 6.42 -14.11 3.31
C VAL A 3 4.97 -13.67 3.26
N ASN A 4 4.65 -12.82 2.29
CA ASN A 4 3.29 -12.38 2.10
C ASN A 4 2.61 -13.22 1.01
N ASN A 5 1.68 -14.08 1.44
CA ASN A 5 0.76 -14.81 0.56
C ASN A 5 -0.50 -14.00 0.24
N HIS A 6 -0.59 -12.75 0.71
CA HIS A 6 -1.77 -11.93 0.52
C HIS A 6 -1.98 -11.63 -0.98
N PRO A 7 -3.11 -12.07 -1.58
CA PRO A 7 -3.31 -11.99 -3.02
C PRO A 7 -3.71 -10.59 -3.51
N ASN A 8 -4.13 -9.70 -2.60
CA ASN A 8 -4.73 -8.42 -2.97
C ASN A 8 -4.01 -7.26 -2.28
N PHE A 9 -3.40 -6.37 -3.05
CA PHE A 9 -2.91 -5.09 -2.57
C PHE A 9 -3.76 -3.99 -3.17
N TYR A 10 -3.78 -2.82 -2.55
CA TYR A 10 -4.54 -1.69 -3.08
C TYR A 10 -3.64 -0.49 -3.25
N ARG A 11 -4.02 0.37 -4.18
CA ARG A 11 -3.46 1.71 -4.26
C ARG A 11 -4.55 2.71 -4.57
N VAL A 12 -4.48 3.82 -3.86
CA VAL A 12 -5.34 4.97 -4.08
C VAL A 12 -4.47 6.13 -4.58
N ARG A 13 -4.99 6.88 -5.55
CA ARG A 13 -4.35 8.09 -6.06
C ARG A 13 -5.41 9.17 -6.26
N GLN A 14 -5.18 10.33 -5.67
CA GLN A 14 -5.96 11.52 -5.99
C GLN A 14 -5.58 12.01 -7.40
N LEU A 15 -6.58 12.24 -8.24
CA LEU A 15 -6.41 12.71 -9.61
C LEU A 15 -7.23 13.99 -9.86
N PRO A 16 -6.75 14.92 -10.71
CA PRO A 16 -7.52 16.11 -11.09
C PRO A 16 -8.82 15.76 -11.84
N SER A 17 -8.81 14.65 -12.57
CA SER A 17 -9.96 14.07 -13.25
C SER A 17 -9.95 12.57 -13.01
N ILE A 18 -11.12 12.03 -12.70
CA ILE A 18 -11.34 10.59 -12.50
C ILE A 18 -11.95 9.91 -13.73
N TYR A 19 -12.17 10.67 -14.82
CA TYR A 19 -12.65 10.14 -16.08
C TYR A 19 -11.48 9.54 -16.86
N GLU A 20 -11.70 8.33 -17.38
CA GLU A 20 -10.75 7.62 -18.27
C GLU A 20 -9.36 7.36 -17.66
N VAL A 21 -9.30 7.13 -16.35
CA VAL A 21 -8.05 6.81 -15.66
C VAL A 21 -7.49 5.48 -16.15
N GLU A 22 -6.27 5.52 -16.66
CA GLU A 22 -5.58 4.33 -17.11
C GLU A 22 -4.84 3.64 -15.94
N ALA A 23 -4.76 2.31 -15.97
CA ALA A 23 -4.02 1.53 -14.95
C ALA A 23 -2.57 2.01 -14.76
N LYS A 24 -1.92 2.45 -15.84
CA LYS A 24 -0.54 2.95 -15.82
C LYS A 24 -0.37 4.20 -14.94
N GLU A 25 -1.45 4.91 -14.63
CA GLU A 25 -1.45 6.08 -13.75
C GLU A 25 -1.43 5.70 -12.27
N LEU A 26 -1.89 4.50 -11.91
CA LEU A 26 -1.77 3.99 -10.55
C LEU A 26 -0.50 3.15 -10.34
N PHE A 27 0.31 2.94 -11.38
CA PHE A 27 1.60 2.26 -11.24
C PHE A 27 2.68 3.17 -10.61
N HIS A 28 3.94 2.74 -10.54
CA HIS A 28 5.00 3.63 -10.08
C HIS A 28 5.24 4.78 -11.06
N ILE A 29 5.82 5.89 -10.58
CA ILE A 29 6.19 7.02 -11.45
C ILE A 29 7.11 6.51 -12.56
N PRO A 30 6.88 6.90 -13.84
CA PRO A 30 7.76 6.52 -14.93
C PRO A 30 9.23 6.81 -14.63
N ILE A 31 10.13 5.90 -15.01
CA ILE A 31 11.58 6.03 -14.72
C ILE A 31 12.14 7.31 -15.34
N SER A 32 11.71 7.67 -16.56
CA SER A 32 12.05 8.94 -17.21
C SER A 32 11.55 10.20 -16.49
N LYS A 33 10.63 10.05 -15.51
CA LYS A 33 10.13 11.12 -14.64
C LYS A 33 10.66 11.00 -13.21
N ARG A 34 11.76 10.25 -12.99
CA ARG A 34 12.34 10.05 -11.65
C ARG A 34 12.74 11.34 -10.93
N GLY A 35 13.00 12.43 -11.66
CA GLY A 35 13.32 13.74 -11.08
C GLY A 35 12.18 14.42 -10.31
N ILE A 36 10.92 14.02 -10.54
CA ILE A 36 9.75 14.55 -9.81
C ILE A 36 9.30 13.66 -8.65
N VAL A 37 10.04 12.60 -8.34
CA VAL A 37 9.73 11.70 -7.21
C VAL A 37 9.94 12.48 -5.92
N LYS A 38 8.85 12.81 -5.24
CA LYS A 38 8.89 13.42 -3.91
C LYS A 38 9.42 12.42 -2.87
N THR A 39 10.07 12.96 -1.84
CA THR A 39 10.51 12.17 -0.68
C THR A 39 9.29 11.59 0.05
N GLN A 40 9.41 10.33 0.45
CA GLN A 40 8.47 9.59 1.27
C GLN A 40 9.25 8.87 2.39
N ARG A 41 8.54 8.37 3.41
CA ARG A 41 9.14 7.69 4.57
C ARG A 41 10.12 6.60 4.13
N TYR A 42 9.69 5.72 3.22
CA TYR A 42 10.52 4.66 2.66
C TYR A 42 10.81 4.92 1.19
N SER A 43 11.76 5.82 0.91
CA SER A 43 12.16 6.19 -0.45
C SER A 43 13.63 6.59 -0.54
N ILE A 44 14.15 6.64 -1.76
CA ILE A 44 15.42 7.30 -2.08
C ILE A 44 15.16 8.31 -3.20
N PRO A 45 15.73 9.53 -3.14
CA PRO A 45 15.66 10.48 -4.24
C PRO A 45 16.04 9.85 -5.58
N GLY A 46 15.19 10.05 -6.58
CA GLY A 46 15.39 9.48 -7.91
C GLY A 46 15.12 7.96 -8.01
N TYR A 47 14.66 7.26 -6.99
CA TYR A 47 14.21 5.87 -7.10
C TYR A 47 12.68 5.81 -7.05
N PRO A 48 11.99 5.62 -8.19
CA PRO A 48 10.56 5.38 -8.17
C PRO A 48 10.21 4.19 -7.28
N CYS A 49 9.14 4.32 -6.51
CA CYS A 49 8.62 3.27 -5.65
C CYS A 49 7.13 3.05 -5.94
N LEU A 50 6.72 1.79 -5.89
CA LEU A 50 5.33 1.36 -5.89
C LEU A 50 4.89 1.22 -4.44
N TYR A 51 4.06 2.17 -3.98
CA TYR A 51 3.43 2.12 -2.66
C TYR A 51 2.08 1.45 -2.79
N LEU A 52 1.86 0.43 -1.98
CA LEU A 52 0.60 -0.31 -1.90
C LEU A 52 0.16 -0.40 -0.44
N GLY A 53 -1.14 -0.45 -0.19
CA GLY A 53 -1.71 -0.74 1.11
C GLY A 53 -2.31 -2.13 1.15
N LYS A 54 -2.44 -2.68 2.36
CA LYS A 54 -3.27 -3.86 2.63
C LYS A 54 -4.76 -3.56 2.39
N SER A 55 -5.14 -2.29 2.49
CA SER A 55 -6.52 -1.83 2.33
C SER A 55 -6.60 -0.49 1.59
N ILE A 56 -7.75 -0.21 0.97
CA ILE A 56 -8.11 1.09 0.39
C ILE A 56 -8.17 2.14 1.50
N TYR A 57 -8.72 1.79 2.66
CA TYR A 57 -8.81 2.68 3.82
C TYR A 57 -7.43 3.19 4.26
N GLY A 58 -6.49 2.27 4.49
CA GLY A 58 -5.11 2.60 4.86
C GLY A 58 -4.41 3.46 3.80
N CYS A 59 -4.63 3.17 2.51
CA CYS A 59 -4.11 4.02 1.42
C CYS A 59 -4.70 5.44 1.46
N TRP A 60 -5.99 5.59 1.76
CA TRP A 60 -6.68 6.87 1.82
C TRP A 60 -6.24 7.70 3.03
N GLU A 61 -6.04 7.06 4.19
CA GLU A 61 -5.46 7.67 5.39
C GLU A 61 -4.02 8.18 5.13
N GLU A 62 -3.18 7.41 4.44
CA GLU A 62 -1.82 7.83 4.04
C GLU A 62 -1.80 9.09 3.16
N MET A 63 -2.85 9.29 2.35
CA MET A 63 -2.99 10.50 1.53
C MET A 63 -3.56 11.70 2.29
N ARG A 64 -3.82 11.56 3.60
CA ARG A 64 -4.45 12.58 4.46
C ARG A 64 -5.88 12.90 4.07
N ARG A 65 -6.66 11.85 3.81
CA ARG A 65 -8.12 11.92 3.65
C ARG A 65 -8.59 12.92 2.58
N PRO A 66 -8.07 12.88 1.33
CA PRO A 66 -8.60 13.70 0.25
C PRO A 66 -10.08 13.34 -0.01
N PRO A 67 -10.87 14.22 -0.63
CA PRO A 67 -12.25 13.91 -0.99
C PRO A 67 -12.33 12.61 -1.81
N MET A 68 -13.09 11.62 -1.33
CA MET A 68 -13.08 10.26 -1.88
C MET A 68 -13.52 10.22 -3.36
N HIS A 69 -14.41 11.11 -3.78
CA HIS A 69 -14.84 11.23 -5.17
C HIS A 69 -13.71 11.65 -6.13
N THR A 70 -12.59 12.17 -5.63
CA THR A 70 -11.38 12.50 -6.44
C THR A 70 -10.34 11.38 -6.45
N CYS A 71 -10.63 10.26 -5.80
CA CYS A 71 -9.67 9.18 -5.58
C CYS A 71 -9.94 8.03 -6.55
N ALA A 72 -8.97 7.78 -7.43
CA ALA A 72 -8.94 6.56 -8.22
C ALA A 72 -8.29 5.43 -7.40
N VAL A 73 -8.87 4.24 -7.50
CA VAL A 73 -8.45 3.03 -6.79
C VAL A 73 -8.21 1.91 -7.77
N SER A 74 -7.18 1.11 -7.53
CA SER A 74 -6.96 -0.15 -8.23
C SER A 74 -6.48 -1.22 -7.26
N ARG A 75 -6.93 -2.47 -7.51
CA ARG A 75 -6.42 -3.66 -6.83
C ARG A 75 -5.23 -4.19 -7.62
N PHE A 76 -4.18 -4.54 -6.92
CA PHE A 76 -2.97 -5.17 -7.41
C PHE A 76 -2.93 -6.62 -6.96
N GLN A 77 -2.63 -7.54 -7.87
CA GLN A 77 -2.38 -8.93 -7.57
C GLN A 77 -0.97 -9.31 -8.01
N ASN A 78 -0.23 -9.96 -7.12
CA ASN A 78 1.09 -10.52 -7.40
C ASN A 78 0.98 -11.91 -8.03
N LYS A 79 1.80 -12.16 -9.05
CA LYS A 79 1.95 -13.46 -9.73
C LYS A 79 2.98 -14.38 -9.08
N VAL A 80 3.75 -13.86 -8.13
CA VAL A 80 4.82 -14.57 -7.42
C VAL A 80 4.77 -14.24 -5.94
N GLU A 81 5.27 -15.14 -5.10
CA GLU A 81 5.44 -14.90 -3.67
C GLU A 81 6.33 -13.68 -3.42
N LEU A 82 5.93 -12.82 -2.48
CA LEU A 82 6.65 -11.60 -2.13
C LEU A 82 7.23 -11.70 -0.72
N ASN A 83 8.53 -11.39 -0.61
CA ASN A 83 9.24 -11.29 0.66
C ASN A 83 9.41 -9.83 1.06
N PHE A 84 9.05 -9.50 2.30
CA PHE A 84 9.22 -8.17 2.87
C PHE A 84 10.06 -8.19 4.14
N ILE A 85 10.83 -7.10 4.35
CA ILE A 85 11.26 -6.75 5.69
C ILE A 85 10.04 -6.20 6.41
N ASP A 86 9.70 -6.82 7.54
CA ASP A 86 8.51 -6.48 8.30
C ASP A 86 8.87 -5.51 9.42
N LEU A 87 8.53 -4.24 9.21
CA LEU A 87 8.61 -3.15 10.19
C LEU A 87 7.21 -2.69 10.60
N SER A 88 6.18 -3.54 10.46
CA SER A 88 4.87 -3.25 11.02
C SER A 88 4.94 -3.27 12.55
N LEU A 89 3.97 -2.62 13.21
CA LEU A 89 3.76 -2.83 14.63
C LEU A 89 3.61 -4.34 14.89
N PRO A 90 4.41 -4.93 15.80
CA PRO A 90 4.32 -6.35 16.09
C PRO A 90 3.07 -6.64 16.92
N THR A 91 2.40 -7.75 16.60
CA THR A 91 1.34 -8.28 17.46
C THR A 91 1.91 -8.76 18.80
N LYS A 92 1.04 -8.98 19.78
CA LYS A 92 1.45 -9.53 21.09
C LYS A 92 2.18 -10.86 20.95
N GLU A 93 1.83 -11.67 19.98
CA GLU A 93 2.47 -12.95 19.66
C GLU A 93 3.86 -12.73 19.07
N LYS A 94 4.02 -11.82 18.11
CA LYS A 94 5.31 -11.47 17.52
C LYS A 94 6.30 -10.95 18.56
N LEU A 95 5.82 -10.15 19.53
CA LEU A 95 6.64 -9.64 20.63
C LEU A 95 7.22 -10.74 21.54
N LYS A 96 6.67 -11.96 21.53
CA LYS A 96 7.23 -13.10 22.27
C LYS A 96 8.50 -13.66 21.61
N LEU A 97 8.77 -13.32 20.35
CA LEU A 97 9.97 -13.75 19.63
C LEU A 97 11.12 -12.78 19.92
N SER A 98 12.30 -13.30 20.29
CA SER A 98 13.47 -12.48 20.66
C SER A 98 13.87 -11.46 19.60
N ILE A 99 13.77 -11.83 18.32
CA ILE A 99 14.09 -10.92 17.21
C ILE A 99 13.26 -9.63 17.22
N TYR A 100 12.01 -9.68 17.67
CA TYR A 100 11.17 -8.49 17.75
C TYR A 100 11.55 -7.60 18.93
N GLN A 101 12.19 -8.12 19.98
CA GLN A 101 12.72 -7.30 21.07
C GLN A 101 13.85 -6.40 20.56
N GLU A 102 14.68 -6.90 19.64
CA GLU A 102 15.75 -6.14 18.98
C GLU A 102 15.20 -5.17 17.92
N LEU A 103 14.14 -5.57 17.20
CA LEU A 103 13.55 -4.74 16.14
C LEU A 103 12.63 -3.64 16.66
N VAL A 104 12.01 -3.77 17.83
CA VAL A 104 11.05 -2.78 18.36
C VAL A 104 11.63 -1.36 18.43
N PRO A 105 12.85 -1.12 18.96
CA PRO A 105 13.46 0.21 18.92
C PRO A 105 13.56 0.78 17.50
N LEU A 106 13.92 -0.08 16.53
CA LEU A 106 14.01 0.30 15.12
C LEU A 106 12.64 0.63 14.53
N ILE A 107 11.62 -0.20 14.81
CA ILE A 107 10.24 0.03 14.39
C ILE A 107 9.72 1.35 14.94
N ILE A 108 9.87 1.60 16.24
CA ILE A 108 9.44 2.84 16.89
C ILE A 108 10.12 4.06 16.26
N SER A 109 11.43 3.98 16.00
CA SER A 109 12.16 5.07 15.35
C SER A 109 11.69 5.37 13.92
N CYS A 110 11.07 4.39 13.26
CA CYS A 110 10.46 4.57 11.95
C CYS A 110 9.04 5.15 12.00
N MET A 111 8.41 5.14 13.16
CA MET A 111 6.99 5.51 13.36
C MET A 111 6.78 6.93 13.86
N ILE A 112 7.82 7.76 13.87
CA ILE A 112 7.70 9.17 14.26
C ILE A 112 6.77 9.90 13.27
N PRO A 113 5.63 10.46 13.71
CA PRO A 113 4.71 11.18 12.84
C PRO A 113 5.34 12.48 12.35
N VAL A 114 5.11 12.82 11.07
CA VAL A 114 5.62 14.07 10.50
C VAL A 114 4.85 15.24 11.06
N VAL A 115 5.56 16.19 11.69
CA VAL A 115 4.96 17.42 12.23
C VAL A 115 4.66 18.41 11.09
N ASN A 116 5.67 18.75 10.29
CA ASN A 116 5.55 19.73 9.21
C ASN A 116 5.49 19.05 7.83
N ALA A 117 4.27 18.79 7.38
CA ALA A 117 4.03 18.02 6.16
C ALA A 117 4.47 18.70 4.86
N SER A 118 4.36 20.03 4.83
CA SER A 118 4.71 20.90 3.71
C SER A 118 6.21 20.95 3.44
N ASP A 119 7.03 20.60 4.43
CA ASP A 119 8.48 20.75 4.35
C ASP A 119 9.07 19.72 3.38
N THR A 120 10.02 20.17 2.56
CA THR A 120 10.76 19.29 1.64
C THR A 120 11.58 18.26 2.41
N PHE A 121 12.23 18.68 3.48
CA PHE A 121 13.01 17.83 4.37
C PHE A 121 12.17 17.45 5.59
N LYS A 122 12.11 16.15 5.90
CA LYS A 122 11.37 15.59 7.02
C LYS A 122 12.35 14.81 7.90
N PRO A 123 12.79 15.34 9.05
CA PRO A 123 13.75 14.65 9.91
C PRO A 123 13.26 13.28 10.37
N GLU A 124 11.95 13.08 10.48
CA GLU A 124 11.29 11.82 10.82
C GLU A 124 11.54 10.71 9.78
N TYR A 125 12.01 11.05 8.58
CA TYR A 125 12.31 10.09 7.52
C TYR A 125 13.76 9.60 7.53
N ILE A 126 14.66 10.19 8.33
CA ILE A 126 16.09 9.85 8.30
C ILE A 126 16.31 8.35 8.54
N ILE A 127 15.79 7.81 9.64
CA ILE A 127 15.99 6.39 9.98
C ILE A 127 15.28 5.45 8.98
N PRO A 128 13.99 5.65 8.65
CA PRO A 128 13.32 4.90 7.60
C PRO A 128 14.08 4.85 6.27
N GLN A 129 14.63 5.99 5.81
CA GLN A 129 15.35 6.08 4.55
C GLN A 129 16.71 5.40 4.61
N LEU A 130 17.43 5.48 5.73
CA LEU A 130 18.69 4.74 5.93
C LEU A 130 18.46 3.22 5.90
N ILE A 131 17.39 2.74 6.53
CA ILE A 131 17.01 1.31 6.45
C ILE A 131 16.64 0.93 5.02
N PHE A 132 15.88 1.79 4.32
CA PHE A 132 15.47 1.54 2.94
C PHE A 132 16.68 1.49 1.99
N GLU A 133 17.68 2.34 2.20
CA GLU A 133 18.95 2.31 1.48
C GLU A 133 19.77 1.05 1.78
N TRP A 134 19.88 0.68 3.05
CA TRP A 134 20.53 -0.57 3.42
C TRP A 134 19.84 -1.78 2.76
N PHE A 135 18.52 -1.83 2.78
CA PHE A 135 17.73 -2.87 2.13
C PHE A 135 18.02 -2.92 0.62
N LEU A 136 18.01 -1.78 -0.06
CA LEU A 136 18.25 -1.72 -1.50
C LEU A 136 19.63 -2.28 -1.89
N LYS A 137 20.64 -2.06 -1.05
CA LYS A 137 21.99 -2.63 -1.22
C LYS A 137 22.08 -4.13 -0.90
N ASN A 138 21.19 -4.63 -0.04
CA ASN A 138 21.22 -5.99 0.51
C ASN A 138 19.96 -6.80 0.18
N ARG A 139 19.36 -6.55 -0.99
CA ARG A 139 18.04 -7.11 -1.31
C ARG A 139 18.02 -8.64 -1.45
N GLU A 140 19.16 -9.26 -1.72
CA GLU A 140 19.29 -10.72 -1.84
C GLU A 140 19.85 -11.24 -0.51
N ILE A 141 19.02 -11.93 0.27
CA ILE A 141 19.38 -12.44 1.59
C ILE A 141 19.13 -13.94 1.60
N ASN A 142 20.16 -14.73 1.87
CA ASN A 142 20.08 -16.20 1.96
C ASN A 142 19.40 -16.85 0.74
N GLY A 143 19.73 -16.36 -0.47
CA GLY A 143 19.16 -16.86 -1.73
C GLY A 143 17.71 -16.43 -1.99
N LYS A 144 17.14 -15.54 -1.17
CA LYS A 144 15.81 -14.97 -1.37
C LYS A 144 15.88 -13.49 -1.72
N THR A 145 15.11 -13.11 -2.74
CA THR A 145 14.89 -11.71 -3.09
C THR A 145 13.88 -11.07 -2.14
N ILE A 146 14.31 -10.03 -1.44
CA ILE A 146 13.45 -9.08 -0.75
C ILE A 146 12.89 -8.08 -1.77
N HIS A 147 11.57 -7.91 -1.74
CA HIS A 147 10.83 -7.09 -2.69
C HIS A 147 10.59 -5.68 -2.16
N GLY A 148 10.47 -5.51 -0.84
CA GLY A 148 10.22 -4.22 -0.22
C GLY A 148 10.17 -4.26 1.29
N ILE A 149 9.63 -3.19 1.87
CA ILE A 149 9.38 -3.05 3.30
C ILE A 149 7.87 -3.01 3.54
N ALA A 150 7.38 -3.82 4.48
CA ALA A 150 6.04 -3.71 5.05
C ALA A 150 6.12 -2.87 6.33
N TYR A 151 5.20 -1.92 6.51
CA TYR A 151 5.21 -0.99 7.64
C TYR A 151 3.80 -0.57 8.04
N THR A 152 3.61 -0.21 9.31
CA THR A 152 2.34 0.37 9.78
C THR A 152 2.35 1.88 9.54
N SER A 153 1.24 2.41 9.07
CA SER A 153 1.03 3.86 8.92
C SER A 153 1.31 4.63 10.21
N THR A 154 1.90 5.83 10.09
CA THR A 154 1.97 6.79 11.20
C THR A 154 0.69 7.60 11.38
N HIS A 155 -0.30 7.39 10.51
CA HIS A 155 -1.65 7.98 10.60
C HIS A 155 -2.66 7.04 11.27
N LEU A 156 -2.16 5.99 11.95
CA LEU A 156 -2.97 5.07 12.76
C LEU A 156 -3.88 5.86 13.71
N ASN A 157 -5.17 5.57 13.65
CA ASN A 157 -6.21 6.17 14.48
C ASN A 157 -7.37 5.17 14.63
N ASP A 158 -8.27 5.43 15.59
CA ASP A 158 -9.40 4.55 15.89
C ASP A 158 -10.77 5.19 15.59
N GLU A 159 -10.80 6.22 14.75
CA GLU A 159 -12.03 6.99 14.49
C GLU A 159 -13.11 6.16 13.80
N PHE A 160 -12.71 5.33 12.85
CA PHE A 160 -13.62 4.48 12.08
C PHE A 160 -13.88 3.12 12.75
N TYR A 161 -13.16 2.82 13.85
CA TYR A 161 -13.25 1.55 14.56
C TYR A 161 -13.10 0.33 13.62
N PHE A 162 -12.05 0.39 12.78
CA PHE A 162 -11.68 -0.67 11.85
C PHE A 162 -10.50 -1.49 12.41
N PRO A 163 -10.17 -2.67 11.82
CA PRO A 163 -9.02 -3.45 12.27
C PRO A 163 -7.69 -2.70 12.02
N ASP A 164 -6.76 -2.75 12.97
CA ASP A 164 -5.48 -2.03 12.90
C ASP A 164 -4.61 -2.48 11.71
N ASP A 165 -4.78 -3.73 11.26
CA ASP A 165 -4.03 -4.29 10.14
C ASP A 165 -4.35 -3.61 8.81
N LYS A 166 -5.47 -2.87 8.70
CA LYS A 166 -5.82 -2.06 7.52
C LYS A 166 -4.82 -0.94 7.27
N PHE A 167 -4.06 -0.51 8.29
CA PHE A 167 -2.99 0.49 8.18
C PHE A 167 -1.64 -0.09 7.73
N ILE A 168 -1.55 -1.37 7.36
CA ILE A 168 -0.33 -1.96 6.82
C ILE A 168 -0.12 -1.48 5.37
N ASN A 169 1.08 -0.96 5.11
CA ASN A 169 1.53 -0.48 3.81
C ASN A 169 2.81 -1.21 3.37
N TYR A 170 3.09 -1.13 2.07
CA TYR A 170 4.20 -1.79 1.40
C TYR A 170 4.91 -0.78 0.49
N ALA A 171 6.21 -0.57 0.73
CA ALA A 171 7.08 0.22 -0.13
C ALA A 171 7.95 -0.70 -0.98
N ILE A 172 7.70 -0.73 -2.29
CA ILE A 172 8.37 -1.62 -3.24
C ILE A 172 9.12 -0.77 -4.27
N PRO A 173 10.45 -0.59 -4.12
CA PRO A 173 11.22 0.19 -5.08
C PRO A 173 11.33 -0.53 -6.43
N VAL A 174 11.57 0.23 -7.49
CA VAL A 174 11.96 -0.35 -8.77
C VAL A 174 13.27 -1.16 -8.63
N PHE A 175 13.39 -2.22 -9.41
CA PHE A 175 14.56 -3.11 -9.38
C PHE A 175 15.74 -2.52 -10.19
N ASP A 176 15.43 -1.60 -11.09
CA ASP A 176 16.39 -0.90 -11.94
C ASP A 176 15.82 0.48 -12.30
N VAL A 177 16.71 1.43 -12.58
CA VAL A 177 16.37 2.80 -12.97
C VAL A 177 16.79 3.08 -14.42
N ASN A 178 16.75 2.06 -15.27
CA ASN A 178 17.13 2.19 -16.67
C ASN A 178 16.10 3.02 -17.44
N GLU A 179 16.48 4.22 -17.84
CA GLU A 179 15.60 5.19 -18.52
C GLU A 179 15.16 4.76 -19.93
N LYS A 180 15.75 3.69 -20.49
CA LYS A 180 15.29 3.11 -21.76
C LYS A 180 13.84 2.62 -21.70
N HIS A 181 13.32 2.37 -20.50
CA HIS A 181 11.98 1.85 -20.29
C HIS A 181 11.18 2.78 -19.39
N LYS A 182 9.88 2.88 -19.65
CA LYS A 182 8.99 3.71 -18.85
C LYS A 182 8.74 3.10 -17.47
N TYR A 183 8.60 1.78 -17.41
CA TYR A 183 8.24 1.02 -16.21
C TYR A 183 9.23 -0.10 -15.92
N CYS A 184 9.39 -0.45 -14.65
CA CYS A 184 10.34 -1.48 -14.22
C CYS A 184 9.88 -2.87 -14.68
N LYS A 185 10.74 -3.57 -15.44
CA LYS A 185 10.46 -4.89 -16.03
C LYS A 185 9.98 -5.89 -14.99
N LYS A 186 10.66 -5.95 -13.85
CA LYS A 186 10.37 -6.92 -12.79
C LYS A 186 9.05 -6.62 -12.09
N LEU A 187 8.72 -5.35 -11.85
CA LEU A 187 7.41 -5.01 -11.27
C LEU A 187 6.26 -5.31 -12.25
N CYS A 188 6.44 -5.07 -13.55
CA CYS A 188 5.48 -5.49 -14.58
C CYS A 188 5.31 -7.02 -14.63
N SER A 189 6.39 -7.78 -14.40
CA SER A 189 6.31 -9.24 -14.36
C SER A 189 5.71 -9.78 -13.06
N ILE A 190 5.78 -9.03 -11.96
CA ILE A 190 5.20 -9.39 -10.66
C ILE A 190 3.72 -9.06 -10.60
N PHE A 191 3.33 -7.83 -10.94
CA PHE A 191 1.99 -7.32 -10.65
C PHE A 191 1.06 -7.31 -11.86
N GLN A 192 -0.19 -7.68 -11.61
CA GLN A 192 -1.35 -7.32 -12.43
C GLN A 192 -2.22 -6.38 -11.60
N LEU A 193 -3.04 -5.57 -12.25
CA LEU A 193 -3.94 -4.66 -11.56
C LEU A 193 -5.28 -4.52 -12.28
N THR A 194 -6.33 -4.19 -11.55
CA THR A 194 -7.66 -3.92 -12.12
C THR A 194 -7.68 -2.58 -12.85
N LYS A 195 -8.65 -2.38 -13.75
CA LYS A 195 -8.93 -1.03 -14.27
C LYS A 195 -9.25 -0.09 -13.09
N PRO A 196 -8.62 1.09 -13.02
CA PRO A 196 -8.93 2.04 -11.97
C PRO A 196 -10.40 2.44 -11.97
N THR A 197 -10.96 2.61 -10.77
CA THR A 197 -12.33 3.10 -10.57
C THR A 197 -12.39 4.04 -9.37
N THR A 198 -13.57 4.59 -9.06
CA THR A 198 -13.84 5.37 -7.85
C THR A 198 -15.03 4.79 -7.10
N ASN A 199 -15.10 5.04 -5.80
CA ASN A 199 -16.23 4.62 -4.97
C ASN A 199 -17.57 5.11 -5.55
N ASP A 200 -17.62 6.37 -5.97
CA ASP A 200 -18.84 7.01 -6.47
C ASP A 200 -19.31 6.40 -7.79
N ILE A 201 -18.40 6.15 -8.74
CA ILE A 201 -18.75 5.47 -10.00
C ILE A 201 -19.31 4.09 -9.72
N GLU A 202 -18.68 3.36 -8.80
CA GLU A 202 -19.16 2.02 -8.46
C GLU A 202 -20.54 2.07 -7.78
N LYS A 203 -20.77 2.99 -6.84
CA LYS A 203 -22.08 3.20 -6.22
C LYS A 203 -23.18 3.56 -7.22
N LEU A 204 -22.84 4.33 -8.27
CA LEU A 204 -23.78 4.68 -9.33
C LEU A 204 -24.15 3.49 -10.23
N LYS A 205 -23.20 2.57 -10.48
CA LYS A 205 -23.49 1.34 -11.24
C LYS A 205 -24.40 0.42 -10.45
N TRP A 206 -24.06 0.21 -9.17
CA TRP A 206 -24.77 -0.67 -8.26
C TRP A 206 -24.62 -0.12 -6.84
N ALA A 207 -25.71 -0.02 -6.07
CA ALA A 207 -25.62 0.34 -4.67
C ALA A 207 -24.87 -0.75 -3.86
N TYR A 208 -24.24 -0.39 -2.76
CA TYR A 208 -23.73 -1.39 -1.83
C TYR A 208 -24.87 -2.09 -1.11
N PRO A 209 -24.77 -3.41 -0.88
CA PRO A 209 -25.83 -4.18 -0.24
C PRO A 209 -26.10 -3.63 1.17
N VAL A 210 -27.38 -3.46 1.47
CA VAL A 210 -27.86 -3.17 2.83
C VAL A 210 -28.55 -4.44 3.31
N GLU A 211 -27.81 -5.35 3.93
CA GLU A 211 -28.40 -6.55 4.52
C GLU A 211 -28.77 -6.32 5.99
N GLY A 212 -29.79 -7.05 6.46
CA GLY A 212 -30.17 -7.08 7.87
C GLY A 212 -29.16 -7.90 8.67
N TRP A 213 -28.04 -7.29 9.02
CA TRP A 213 -26.96 -7.96 9.73
C TRP A 213 -27.19 -8.00 11.24
N ASN A 214 -26.87 -9.14 11.87
CA ASN A 214 -26.71 -9.20 13.32
C ASN A 214 -25.33 -8.67 13.70
N TYR A 215 -25.30 -7.63 14.53
CA TYR A 215 -24.03 -7.07 14.99
C TYR A 215 -23.28 -8.10 15.85
N PRO A 216 -22.04 -8.48 15.50
CA PRO A 216 -21.35 -9.57 16.17
C PRO A 216 -20.88 -9.18 17.58
N GLU A 217 -20.70 -10.19 18.43
CA GLU A 217 -20.03 -10.04 19.72
C GLU A 217 -18.51 -10.19 19.58
N GLY A 218 -17.78 -9.50 20.47
CA GLY A 218 -16.32 -9.45 20.48
C GLY A 218 -15.75 -8.28 19.68
N GLU A 219 -14.80 -7.56 20.27
CA GLU A 219 -14.23 -6.32 19.69
C GLU A 219 -13.61 -6.55 18.30
N GLU A 220 -12.90 -7.65 18.10
CA GLU A 220 -12.26 -7.98 16.81
C GLU A 220 -13.29 -8.22 15.71
N HIS A 221 -14.34 -9.00 15.99
CA HIS A 221 -15.40 -9.27 15.02
C HIS A 221 -16.21 -8.01 14.69
N LYS A 222 -16.45 -7.14 15.67
CA LYS A 222 -17.12 -5.85 15.45
C LYS A 222 -16.33 -4.95 14.53
N ARG A 223 -15.02 -4.84 14.73
CA ARG A 223 -14.14 -4.05 13.86
C ARG A 223 -14.14 -4.59 12.44
N MET A 224 -14.03 -5.92 12.29
CA MET A 224 -14.08 -6.56 10.97
C MET A 224 -15.42 -6.30 10.29
N PHE A 225 -16.53 -6.51 11.01
CA PHE A 225 -17.87 -6.26 10.51
C PHE A 225 -18.06 -4.80 10.07
N ASN A 226 -17.65 -3.83 10.89
CA ASN A 226 -17.69 -2.41 10.53
C ASN A 226 -16.91 -2.11 9.25
N TYR A 227 -15.75 -2.74 9.07
CA TYR A 227 -14.94 -2.59 7.87
C TYR A 227 -15.66 -3.16 6.64
N ASP A 228 -16.16 -4.40 6.74
CA ASP A 228 -16.75 -5.13 5.63
C ASP A 228 -17.99 -4.42 5.08
N ILE A 229 -18.82 -3.84 5.95
CA ILE A 229 -20.01 -3.08 5.53
C ILE A 229 -19.70 -1.63 5.11
N SER A 230 -18.47 -1.15 5.31
CA SER A 230 -18.09 0.21 4.92
C SER A 230 -17.94 0.36 3.40
N ASP A 231 -17.88 1.61 2.92
CA ASP A 231 -17.54 1.89 1.52
C ASP A 231 -16.20 1.27 1.10
N PHE A 232 -15.22 1.24 2.00
CA PHE A 232 -13.90 0.69 1.72
C PHE A 232 -13.98 -0.83 1.56
N GLY A 233 -14.61 -1.54 2.50
CA GLY A 233 -14.78 -3.00 2.44
C GLY A 233 -15.59 -3.44 1.23
N ASN A 234 -16.69 -2.75 0.94
CA ASN A 234 -17.51 -3.05 -0.24
C ASN A 234 -16.77 -2.79 -1.56
N LEU A 235 -16.02 -1.69 -1.67
CA LEU A 235 -15.23 -1.41 -2.87
C LEU A 235 -14.12 -2.44 -3.07
N GLU A 236 -13.45 -2.86 -2.00
CA GLU A 236 -12.49 -3.97 -2.05
C GLU A 236 -13.15 -5.27 -2.53
N GLY A 237 -14.32 -5.61 -1.98
CA GLY A 237 -15.08 -6.79 -2.39
C GLY A 237 -15.40 -6.80 -3.89
N ARG A 238 -15.78 -5.64 -4.45
CA ARG A 238 -15.99 -5.50 -5.90
C ARG A 238 -14.71 -5.69 -6.69
N LEU A 239 -13.61 -5.05 -6.28
CA LEU A 239 -12.35 -5.14 -7.00
C LEU A 239 -11.77 -6.57 -7.01
N VAL A 240 -12.17 -7.41 -6.05
CA VAL A 240 -11.77 -8.82 -6.00
C VAL A 240 -12.42 -9.65 -7.10
N ASP A 241 -13.66 -9.33 -7.50
CA ASP A 241 -14.40 -9.99 -8.57
C ASP A 241 -13.72 -9.75 -9.93
N THR A 242 -13.04 -10.78 -10.43
CA THR A 242 -12.30 -10.73 -11.68
C THR A 242 -13.16 -10.72 -12.93
N ASP A 243 -14.43 -11.09 -12.84
CA ASP A 243 -15.35 -11.07 -13.97
C ASP A 243 -15.75 -9.62 -14.30
N ASN A 244 -16.05 -8.84 -13.26
CA ASN A 244 -16.36 -7.42 -13.39
C ASN A 244 -15.10 -6.52 -13.40
N PHE A 245 -14.03 -6.93 -12.73
CA PHE A 245 -12.75 -6.21 -12.66
C PHE A 245 -11.60 -7.10 -13.14
N PRO A 246 -11.49 -7.32 -14.46
CA PRO A 246 -10.42 -8.14 -15.02
C PRO A 246 -9.05 -7.54 -14.73
N LEU A 247 -8.10 -8.43 -14.48
CA LEU A 247 -6.72 -8.07 -14.21
C LEU A 247 -5.97 -7.83 -15.52
N GLN A 248 -5.28 -6.71 -15.58
CA GLN A 248 -4.42 -6.34 -16.70
C GLN A 248 -2.98 -6.20 -16.25
N THR A 249 -2.05 -6.40 -17.20
CA THR A 249 -0.62 -6.20 -16.96
C THR A 249 -0.20 -4.87 -17.56
N ILE A 250 0.64 -4.10 -16.85
CA ILE A 250 1.30 -2.94 -17.45
C ILE A 250 2.32 -3.43 -18.46
N VAL A 251 2.10 -3.09 -19.74
CA VAL A 251 3.01 -3.48 -20.82
C VAL A 251 4.37 -2.83 -20.57
N TYR A 252 5.40 -3.67 -20.51
CA TYR A 252 6.79 -3.24 -20.50
C TYR A 252 7.13 -2.62 -21.87
N LYS A 253 7.24 -1.30 -21.92
CA LYS A 253 7.69 -0.52 -23.07
C LYS A 253 8.86 0.36 -22.63
#